data_AF-A0A2V2YZ58-F1
#
_entry.id   AF-A0A2V2YZ58-F1
#
_cell.length_a   1.000
_cell.length_b   1.000
_cell.length_c   1.000
_cell.angle_alpha   90.00
_cell.angle_beta   90.00
_cell.angle_gamma   90.00
#
_symmetry.space_group_name_H-M   'P 1'
#
loop_
_entity.id
_entity.type
_entity.pdbx_description
1 polymer ?
#
loop_
_entity_poly.entity_id
_entity_poly.type
_entity_poly.pdbx_seq_one_letter_code
_entity_poly.pdbx_strand_id
1 'polypeptide(L)'
;MGRLIKIHEIDEFNEIINIPDASISDEILTNVLNLDEEMELEQFTRDILYDPNNTPHGPVEIADILTTLCVRGEKKNTAFVLKGKSYKKVTSREVSHQFLKLRQLPDIGLIVFGAVGNIYDDAQRDFITTAMDIGCDYLIVDAHDWARLFIAYEKICPKDGLPYREHGICIAGHQRETRIKLEWETTDKARYTIVQHMDVSTGMAKRYSAIIRMDRHYSREVIRNIIQKATLEVKESTYYKNERTKERWGNTPAHVVWLYIAHDHEDIQTTNWVCRSSWIYPDLPATYRPVSLGGDEVVEGIEIKWNDGYKSFKGFVESHLGSKEEVIELAELLIGEMLPYATLAVEQYKKYQSKSIEKEEFIRCIKSLRPKVSQLYLKAGNMPIPPSECKDFSEECQNIYATIDNMYLYVTDDFDQGKEWLFTKAIIDLSKELQRLEFERRKFR
;
A
#
# COMPACT_ATOMS: atom_id res chain seq x y z
N MET A 1 -17.68 -24.45 -3.17
CA MET A 1 -18.60 -24.20 -2.03
C MET A 1 -18.76 -22.70 -1.93
N GLY A 2 -19.98 -22.21 -2.15
CA GLY A 2 -20.29 -20.78 -2.02
C GLY A 2 -20.07 -20.28 -0.60
N ARG A 3 -19.36 -19.15 -0.46
CA ARG A 3 -19.08 -18.52 0.83
C ARG A 3 -19.97 -17.30 1.00
N LEU A 4 -20.39 -17.05 2.24
CA LEU A 4 -21.00 -15.78 2.62
C LEU A 4 -19.94 -14.68 2.55
N ILE A 5 -20.23 -13.63 1.80
CA ILE A 5 -19.42 -12.42 1.66
C ILE A 5 -20.07 -11.33 2.53
N LYS A 6 -19.25 -10.54 3.22
CA LYS A 6 -19.74 -9.34 3.90
C LYS A 6 -19.70 -8.16 2.94
N ILE A 7 -20.61 -7.21 3.10
CA ILE A 7 -20.74 -6.05 2.21
C ILE A 7 -19.44 -5.23 2.06
N HIS A 8 -18.64 -5.10 3.12
CA HIS A 8 -17.34 -4.40 3.09
C HIS A 8 -16.20 -5.18 2.43
N GLU A 9 -16.43 -6.44 2.04
CA GLU A 9 -15.44 -7.26 1.32
C GLU A 9 -15.56 -7.10 -0.20
N ILE A 10 -16.58 -6.36 -0.64
CA ILE A 10 -16.73 -5.87 -2.02
C ILE A 10 -15.99 -4.54 -2.09
N ASP A 11 -14.95 -4.47 -2.94
CA ASP A 11 -14.05 -3.32 -3.01
C ASP A 11 -14.80 -2.05 -3.44
N GLU A 12 -15.80 -2.19 -4.33
CA GLU A 12 -16.68 -1.10 -4.77
C GLU A 12 -17.58 -0.55 -3.65
N PHE A 13 -17.78 -1.28 -2.55
CA PHE A 13 -18.61 -0.89 -1.40
C PHE A 13 -17.80 -0.56 -0.14
N ASN A 14 -16.47 -0.48 -0.25
CA ASN A 14 -15.57 -0.35 0.89
C ASN A 14 -15.83 0.90 1.76
N GLU A 15 -16.39 1.98 1.20
CA GLU A 15 -16.71 3.19 1.96
C GLU A 15 -17.77 2.95 3.06
N ILE A 16 -18.53 1.85 3.00
CA ILE A 16 -19.50 1.48 4.06
C ILE A 16 -18.83 1.29 5.44
N ILE A 17 -17.53 0.98 5.48
CA ILE A 17 -16.74 0.89 6.71
C ILE A 17 -16.74 2.22 7.48
N ASN A 18 -16.88 3.34 6.77
CA ASN A 18 -16.88 4.67 7.37
C ASN A 18 -18.21 5.01 8.07
N ILE A 19 -19.27 4.23 7.87
CA ILE A 19 -20.58 4.43 8.50
C ILE A 19 -20.82 3.32 9.54
N PRO A 20 -20.70 3.60 10.84
CA PRO A 20 -20.93 2.62 11.90
C PRO A 20 -22.37 2.12 11.92
N ASP A 21 -22.58 0.89 12.39
CA ASP A 21 -23.95 0.38 12.55
C ASP A 21 -24.80 1.27 13.47
N ALA A 22 -24.22 1.74 14.57
CA ALA A 22 -24.93 2.56 15.54
C ALA A 22 -25.32 3.97 15.05
N SER A 23 -24.83 4.42 13.88
CA SER A 23 -25.19 5.75 13.36
C SER A 23 -26.52 5.79 12.63
N ILE A 24 -27.12 4.62 12.38
CA ILE A 24 -28.40 4.53 11.67
C ILE A 24 -29.53 4.70 12.68
N SER A 25 -30.21 5.84 12.62
CA SER A 25 -31.38 6.13 13.44
C SER A 25 -32.65 5.45 12.91
N ASP A 26 -33.65 5.29 13.77
CA ASP A 26 -34.98 4.79 13.37
C ASP A 26 -35.63 5.66 12.29
N GLU A 27 -35.33 6.97 12.29
CA GLU A 27 -35.80 7.91 11.27
C GLU A 27 -35.17 7.61 9.89
N ILE A 28 -33.85 7.39 9.85
CA ILE A 28 -33.14 6.99 8.63
C ILE A 28 -33.70 5.66 8.12
N LEU A 29 -33.86 4.65 8.98
CA LEU A 29 -34.42 3.35 8.59
C LEU A 29 -35.83 3.50 8.02
N THR A 30 -36.66 4.33 8.65
CA THR A 30 -38.04 4.58 8.18
C THR A 30 -38.05 5.16 6.77
N ASN A 31 -37.12 6.06 6.44
CA ASN A 31 -37.02 6.64 5.12
C ASN A 31 -36.40 5.68 4.10
N VAL A 32 -35.40 4.88 4.50
CA VAL A 32 -34.80 3.84 3.65
C VAL A 32 -35.81 2.74 3.29
N LEU A 33 -36.68 2.35 4.24
CA LEU A 33 -37.80 1.43 4.02
C LEU A 33 -38.78 1.90 2.93
N ASN A 34 -38.78 3.19 2.61
CA ASN A 34 -39.64 3.80 1.61
C ASN A 34 -38.95 4.05 0.26
N LEU A 35 -37.71 3.57 0.06
CA LEU A 35 -37.03 3.71 -1.22
C LEU A 35 -37.69 2.88 -2.32
N ASP A 36 -37.85 3.50 -3.47
CA ASP A 36 -38.32 2.86 -4.70
C ASP A 36 -37.30 1.85 -5.24
N GLU A 37 -37.77 0.75 -5.82
CA GLU A 37 -36.90 -0.32 -6.33
C GLU A 37 -36.06 0.17 -7.52
N GLU A 38 -36.69 0.77 -8.52
CA GLU A 38 -36.04 1.17 -9.78
C GLU A 38 -35.40 2.57 -9.65
N MET A 39 -36.19 3.55 -9.20
CA MET A 39 -35.80 4.96 -9.25
C MET A 39 -34.73 5.34 -8.22
N GLU A 40 -34.58 4.54 -7.15
CA GLU A 40 -33.73 4.87 -6.01
C GLU A 40 -32.78 3.71 -5.69
N LEU A 41 -33.29 2.55 -5.24
CA LEU A 41 -32.44 1.43 -4.80
C LEU A 41 -31.51 0.92 -5.91
N GLU A 42 -32.07 0.61 -7.09
CA GLU A 42 -31.30 0.16 -8.24
C GLU A 42 -30.40 1.27 -8.79
N GLN A 43 -30.96 2.46 -9.03
CA GLN A 43 -30.20 3.59 -9.58
C GLN A 43 -29.02 3.99 -8.67
N PHE A 44 -29.21 4.07 -7.36
CA PHE A 44 -28.12 4.39 -6.42
C PHE A 44 -27.05 3.32 -6.42
N THR A 45 -27.45 2.05 -6.49
CA THR A 45 -26.52 0.93 -6.57
C THR A 45 -25.72 0.99 -7.87
N ARG A 46 -26.36 1.22 -9.02
CA ARG A 46 -25.69 1.38 -10.32
C ARG A 46 -24.71 2.55 -10.33
N ASP A 47 -25.10 3.69 -9.76
CA ASP A 47 -24.24 4.86 -9.66
C ASP A 47 -22.97 4.58 -8.83
N ILE A 48 -23.09 3.81 -7.74
CA ILE A 48 -21.95 3.42 -6.90
C ILE A 48 -21.03 2.47 -7.68
N LEU A 49 -21.61 1.55 -8.44
CA LEU A 49 -20.89 0.55 -9.23
C LEU A 49 -20.34 1.11 -10.55
N TYR A 50 -20.67 2.35 -10.91
CA TYR A 50 -20.36 2.96 -12.21
C TYR A 50 -20.79 2.09 -13.41
N ASP A 51 -21.90 1.36 -13.29
CA ASP A 51 -22.41 0.46 -14.34
C ASP A 51 -23.33 1.23 -15.31
N PRO A 52 -22.92 1.43 -16.59
CA PRO A 52 -23.73 2.14 -17.58
C PRO A 52 -24.83 1.27 -18.20
N ASN A 53 -24.87 -0.04 -17.91
CA ASN A 53 -25.79 -0.97 -18.58
C ASN A 53 -27.15 -0.95 -17.90
N ASN A 54 -28.17 -0.40 -18.57
CA ASN A 54 -29.55 -0.51 -18.09
C ASN A 54 -30.12 -1.89 -18.48
N THR A 55 -30.55 -2.70 -17.52
CA THR A 55 -31.24 -3.96 -17.84
C THR A 55 -32.68 -3.66 -18.28
N PRO A 56 -33.23 -4.37 -19.29
CA PRO A 56 -34.60 -4.13 -19.73
C PRO A 56 -35.59 -4.64 -18.67
N HIS A 57 -36.34 -3.74 -18.02
CA HIS A 57 -37.40 -4.10 -17.08
C HIS A 57 -38.57 -4.77 -17.81
N GLY A 58 -38.60 -6.09 -17.80
CA GLY A 58 -39.58 -6.90 -18.52
C GLY A 58 -39.58 -8.36 -18.06
N PRO A 59 -40.50 -9.21 -18.55
CA PRO A 59 -40.62 -10.61 -18.10
C PRO A 59 -39.37 -11.47 -18.35
N VAL A 60 -38.46 -10.97 -19.20
CA VAL A 60 -37.19 -11.60 -19.60
C VAL A 60 -36.03 -11.22 -18.66
N GLU A 61 -36.22 -10.28 -17.73
CA GLU A 61 -35.17 -9.86 -16.80
C GLU A 61 -34.78 -11.01 -15.86
N ILE A 62 -33.49 -11.32 -15.83
CA ILE A 62 -32.91 -12.45 -15.10
C ILE A 62 -32.43 -12.00 -13.71
N ALA A 63 -31.90 -10.77 -13.63
CA ALA A 63 -31.45 -10.09 -12.43
C ALA A 63 -31.57 -8.58 -12.65
N ASP A 64 -31.72 -7.82 -11.56
CA ASP A 64 -31.95 -6.37 -11.60
C ASP A 64 -30.65 -5.61 -11.95
N ILE A 65 -29.48 -6.12 -11.57
CA ILE A 65 -28.17 -5.62 -12.04
C ILE A 65 -27.28 -6.81 -12.40
N LEU A 66 -26.58 -6.73 -13.52
CA LEU A 66 -25.57 -7.70 -13.95
C LEU A 66 -24.26 -6.96 -14.27
N THR A 67 -23.25 -7.18 -13.44
CA THR A 67 -21.98 -6.45 -13.54
C THR A 67 -20.79 -7.30 -13.12
N THR A 68 -19.58 -6.74 -13.15
CA THR A 68 -18.37 -7.35 -12.59
C THR A 68 -17.91 -6.54 -11.39
N LEU A 69 -17.75 -7.20 -10.24
CA LEU A 69 -17.24 -6.60 -9.01
C LEU A 69 -15.91 -7.19 -8.60
N CYS A 70 -15.14 -6.45 -7.81
CA CYS A 70 -13.92 -6.92 -7.20
C CYS A 70 -14.19 -7.32 -5.74
N VAL A 71 -14.06 -8.61 -5.44
CA VAL A 71 -14.27 -9.14 -4.08
C VAL A 71 -12.92 -9.57 -3.54
N ARG A 72 -12.39 -8.84 -2.55
CA ARG A 72 -11.05 -9.07 -1.98
C ARG A 72 -9.95 -9.12 -3.07
N GLY A 73 -10.03 -8.27 -4.09
CA GLY A 73 -9.08 -8.24 -5.20
C GLY A 73 -9.35 -9.23 -6.35
N GLU A 74 -10.36 -10.10 -6.26
CA GLU A 74 -10.73 -11.02 -7.34
C GLU A 74 -11.97 -10.52 -8.10
N LYS A 75 -11.88 -10.46 -9.44
CA LYS A 75 -13.02 -10.08 -10.28
C LYS A 75 -14.06 -11.20 -10.35
N LYS A 76 -15.31 -10.87 -10.04
CA LYS A 76 -16.45 -11.80 -10.06
C LYS A 76 -17.62 -11.22 -10.85
N ASN A 77 -18.14 -12.01 -11.79
CA ASN A 77 -19.42 -11.73 -12.40
C ASN A 77 -20.49 -11.80 -11.32
N THR A 78 -21.24 -10.71 -11.17
CA THR A 78 -22.15 -10.49 -10.06
C THR A 78 -23.55 -10.19 -10.55
N ALA A 79 -24.55 -10.85 -9.96
CA ALA A 79 -25.95 -10.60 -10.20
C ALA A 79 -26.64 -10.04 -8.94
N PHE A 80 -27.41 -8.97 -9.08
CA PHE A 80 -28.21 -8.39 -8.01
C PHE A 80 -29.68 -8.72 -8.17
N VAL A 81 -30.33 -9.05 -7.06
CA VAL A 81 -31.77 -9.11 -6.92
C VAL A 81 -32.16 -8.12 -5.83
N LEU A 82 -32.88 -7.07 -6.19
CA LEU A 82 -33.24 -5.93 -5.36
C LEU A 82 -34.75 -5.89 -5.13
N LYS A 83 -35.16 -5.52 -3.91
CA LYS A 83 -36.57 -5.38 -3.54
C LYS A 83 -36.82 -4.08 -2.78
N GLY A 84 -37.57 -3.17 -3.39
CA GLY A 84 -37.89 -1.84 -2.86
C GLY A 84 -39.12 -1.81 -1.94
N LYS A 85 -39.62 -0.61 -1.65
CA LYS A 85 -40.74 -0.32 -0.71
C LYS A 85 -42.02 -1.11 -0.93
N SER A 86 -42.25 -1.61 -2.16
CA SER A 86 -43.40 -2.43 -2.52
C SER A 86 -43.44 -3.75 -1.73
N TYR A 87 -42.30 -4.22 -1.22
CA TYR A 87 -42.14 -5.48 -0.51
C TYR A 87 -41.78 -5.27 0.96
N LYS A 88 -42.74 -4.85 1.78
CA LYS A 88 -42.52 -4.64 3.24
C LYS A 88 -42.09 -5.91 3.98
N LYS A 89 -42.55 -7.05 3.50
CA LYS A 89 -42.14 -8.39 3.93
C LYS A 89 -41.70 -9.11 2.69
N VAL A 90 -40.49 -9.66 2.69
CA VAL A 90 -39.95 -10.40 1.54
C VAL A 90 -39.92 -11.87 1.90
N THR A 91 -40.81 -12.63 1.26
CA THR A 91 -41.01 -14.07 1.48
C THR A 91 -40.58 -14.87 0.26
N SER A 92 -40.34 -16.17 0.42
CA SER A 92 -39.97 -17.06 -0.70
C SER A 92 -40.94 -16.92 -1.88
N ARG A 93 -42.25 -16.82 -1.60
CA ARG A 93 -43.29 -16.71 -2.64
C ARG A 93 -43.03 -15.56 -3.62
N GLU A 94 -42.43 -14.47 -3.17
CA GLU A 94 -42.19 -13.27 -3.97
C GLU A 94 -40.90 -13.36 -4.78
N VAL A 95 -39.84 -14.00 -4.23
CA VAL A 95 -38.48 -13.96 -4.81
C VAL A 95 -37.98 -15.27 -5.41
N SER A 96 -38.59 -16.43 -5.11
CA SER A 96 -38.10 -17.74 -5.61
C SER A 96 -38.03 -17.81 -7.13
N HIS A 97 -38.93 -17.11 -7.84
CA HIS A 97 -38.93 -17.08 -9.30
C HIS A 97 -37.70 -16.36 -9.88
N GLN A 98 -37.20 -15.30 -9.22
CA GLN A 98 -35.98 -14.60 -9.61
C GLN A 98 -34.76 -15.46 -9.29
N PHE A 99 -34.73 -16.12 -8.13
CA PHE A 99 -33.62 -17.03 -7.77
C PHE A 99 -33.49 -18.20 -8.74
N LEU A 100 -34.61 -18.76 -9.22
CA LEU A 100 -34.58 -19.81 -10.25
C LEU A 100 -33.98 -19.32 -11.57
N LYS A 101 -34.22 -18.06 -11.95
CA LYS A 101 -33.64 -17.45 -13.16
C LYS A 101 -32.12 -17.28 -13.04
N LEU A 102 -31.58 -16.99 -11.85
CA LEU A 102 -30.13 -16.88 -11.63
C LEU A 102 -29.36 -18.16 -12.01
N ARG A 103 -30.00 -19.34 -11.90
CA ARG A 103 -29.40 -20.63 -12.31
C ARG A 103 -29.12 -20.72 -13.82
N GLN A 104 -29.74 -19.86 -14.62
CA GLN A 104 -29.59 -19.85 -16.08
C GLN A 104 -28.38 -19.02 -16.53
N LEU A 105 -27.75 -18.27 -15.62
CA LEU A 105 -26.60 -17.43 -15.94
C LEU A 105 -25.31 -18.24 -15.85
N PRO A 106 -24.52 -18.31 -16.93
CA PRO A 106 -23.22 -18.98 -16.90
C PRO A 106 -22.20 -18.14 -16.12
N ASP A 107 -21.29 -18.82 -15.43
CA ASP A 107 -20.08 -18.23 -14.84
C ASP A 107 -20.31 -17.08 -13.84
N ILE A 108 -21.40 -17.14 -13.05
CA ILE A 108 -21.60 -16.23 -11.91
C ILE A 108 -20.62 -16.56 -10.78
N GLY A 109 -19.87 -15.56 -10.32
CA GLY A 109 -18.98 -15.65 -9.18
C GLY A 109 -19.62 -15.19 -7.85
N LEU A 110 -20.59 -14.27 -7.90
CA LEU A 110 -21.28 -13.71 -6.74
C LEU A 110 -22.75 -13.43 -7.04
N ILE A 111 -23.65 -13.72 -6.10
CA ILE A 111 -25.03 -13.23 -6.13
C ILE A 111 -25.34 -12.36 -4.92
N VAL A 112 -25.99 -11.23 -5.14
CA VAL A 112 -26.37 -10.28 -4.10
C VAL A 112 -27.90 -10.20 -4.05
N PHE A 113 -28.47 -10.45 -2.88
CA PHE A 113 -29.89 -10.25 -2.63
C PHE A 113 -30.08 -9.12 -1.63
N GLY A 114 -30.69 -8.03 -2.09
CA GLY A 114 -30.92 -6.86 -1.28
C GLY A 114 -32.39 -6.51 -1.17
N ALA A 115 -32.83 -6.14 0.03
CA ALA A 115 -34.17 -5.59 0.21
C ALA A 115 -34.18 -4.48 1.25
N VAL A 116 -35.03 -3.47 1.02
CA VAL A 116 -35.32 -2.46 2.04
C VAL A 116 -36.37 -2.96 3.03
N GLY A 117 -37.21 -3.93 2.65
CA GLY A 117 -38.18 -4.58 3.54
C GLY A 117 -37.57 -5.67 4.43
N ASN A 118 -38.38 -6.21 5.36
CA ASN A 118 -37.92 -7.28 6.24
C ASN A 118 -37.83 -8.61 5.45
N ILE A 119 -36.62 -9.19 5.37
CA ILE A 119 -36.34 -10.45 4.66
C ILE A 119 -36.56 -11.63 5.60
N TYR A 120 -37.53 -12.47 5.28
CA TYR A 120 -37.90 -13.60 6.14
C TYR A 120 -36.97 -14.80 5.94
N ASP A 121 -36.86 -15.63 6.97
CA ASP A 121 -35.95 -16.80 6.99
C ASP A 121 -36.18 -17.78 5.83
N ASP A 122 -37.41 -17.87 5.31
CA ASP A 122 -37.73 -18.70 4.15
C ASP A 122 -37.05 -18.18 2.88
N ALA A 123 -37.18 -16.88 2.60
CA ALA A 123 -36.54 -16.22 1.47
C ALA A 123 -35.01 -16.31 1.56
N GLN A 124 -34.43 -16.08 2.75
CA GLN A 124 -32.99 -16.21 2.97
C GLN A 124 -32.52 -17.64 2.68
N ARG A 125 -33.26 -18.65 3.17
CA ARG A 125 -32.90 -20.05 2.97
C ARG A 125 -32.94 -20.46 1.49
N ASP A 126 -33.97 -20.03 0.76
CA ASP A 126 -34.10 -20.33 -0.67
C ASP A 126 -33.01 -19.66 -1.50
N PHE A 127 -32.64 -18.43 -1.14
CA PHE A 127 -31.53 -17.70 -1.77
C PHE A 127 -30.20 -18.41 -1.53
N ILE A 128 -29.87 -18.73 -0.27
CA ILE A 128 -28.63 -19.41 0.11
C ILE A 128 -28.54 -20.78 -0.57
N THR A 129 -29.65 -21.54 -0.60
CA THR A 129 -29.69 -22.84 -1.29
C THR A 129 -29.40 -22.67 -2.78
N THR A 130 -29.95 -21.63 -3.41
CA THR A 130 -29.69 -21.33 -4.82
C THR A 130 -28.22 -20.95 -5.06
N ALA A 131 -27.62 -20.14 -4.19
CA ALA A 131 -26.18 -19.81 -4.28
C ALA A 131 -25.30 -21.06 -4.20
N MET A 132 -25.63 -21.95 -3.25
CA MET A 132 -24.91 -23.20 -3.04
C MET A 132 -25.04 -24.16 -4.23
N ASP A 133 -26.24 -24.28 -4.82
CA ASP A 133 -26.49 -25.10 -6.00
C ASP A 133 -25.71 -24.61 -7.22
N ILE A 134 -25.60 -23.29 -7.40
CA ILE A 134 -24.81 -22.65 -8.47
C ILE A 134 -23.30 -22.76 -8.18
N GLY A 135 -22.92 -22.85 -6.91
CA GLY A 135 -21.53 -22.90 -6.47
C GLY A 135 -20.85 -21.53 -6.38
N CYS A 136 -21.62 -20.45 -6.32
CA CYS A 136 -21.14 -19.06 -6.25
C CYS A 136 -21.15 -18.50 -4.82
N ASP A 137 -20.38 -17.43 -4.60
CA ASP A 137 -20.45 -16.69 -3.35
C ASP A 137 -21.75 -15.89 -3.26
N TYR A 138 -22.16 -15.49 -2.05
CA TYR A 138 -23.41 -14.76 -1.87
C TYR A 138 -23.34 -13.67 -0.79
N LEU A 139 -24.17 -12.64 -0.95
CA LEU A 139 -24.35 -11.54 -0.01
C LEU A 139 -25.86 -11.26 0.15
N ILE A 140 -26.29 -11.03 1.38
CA ILE A 140 -27.63 -10.51 1.70
C ILE A 140 -27.46 -9.10 2.24
N VAL A 141 -28.24 -8.15 1.74
CA VAL A 141 -28.19 -6.72 2.11
C VAL A 141 -29.55 -6.29 2.63
N ASP A 142 -29.65 -5.97 3.91
CA ASP A 142 -30.91 -5.51 4.52
C ASP A 142 -31.05 -3.99 4.49
N ALA A 143 -32.17 -3.47 5.02
CA ALA A 143 -32.46 -2.04 5.09
C ALA A 143 -31.35 -1.25 5.81
N HIS A 144 -30.72 -1.87 6.79
CA HIS A 144 -29.69 -1.23 7.60
C HIS A 144 -28.37 -1.14 6.82
N ASP A 145 -27.98 -2.23 6.14
CA ASP A 145 -26.85 -2.22 5.21
C ASP A 145 -27.04 -1.20 4.08
N TRP A 146 -28.25 -1.11 3.50
CA TRP A 146 -28.57 -0.10 2.49
C TRP A 146 -28.45 1.32 3.01
N ALA A 147 -28.94 1.59 4.22
CA ALA A 147 -28.80 2.89 4.86
C ALA A 147 -27.33 3.29 5.00
N ARG A 148 -26.51 2.38 5.51
CA ARG A 148 -25.07 2.61 5.67
C ARG A 148 -24.37 2.84 4.34
N LEU A 149 -24.66 2.01 3.34
CA LEU A 149 -24.06 2.11 2.02
C LEU A 149 -24.43 3.44 1.35
N PHE A 150 -25.71 3.80 1.34
CA PHE A 150 -26.17 5.02 0.67
C PHE A 150 -25.75 6.30 1.38
N ILE A 151 -25.55 6.27 2.70
CA ILE A 151 -24.91 7.40 3.40
C ILE A 151 -23.44 7.49 3.00
N ALA A 152 -22.71 6.37 2.98
CA ALA A 152 -21.27 6.35 2.66
C ALA A 152 -20.96 6.95 1.28
N TYR A 153 -21.83 6.69 0.30
CA TYR A 153 -21.71 7.19 -1.06
C TYR A 153 -22.55 8.46 -1.34
N GLU A 154 -23.00 9.14 -0.29
CA GLU A 154 -23.71 10.43 -0.36
C GLU A 154 -24.97 10.40 -1.26
N LYS A 155 -25.67 9.26 -1.29
CA LYS A 155 -26.94 9.07 -2.00
C LYS A 155 -28.14 9.52 -1.18
N ILE A 156 -28.09 9.26 0.13
CA ILE A 156 -29.09 9.71 1.10
C ILE A 156 -28.44 10.55 2.19
N CYS A 157 -29.24 11.41 2.83
CA CYS A 157 -28.75 12.31 3.85
C CYS A 157 -28.49 11.56 5.18
N PRO A 158 -27.35 11.79 5.85
CA PRO A 158 -27.04 11.15 7.13
C PRO A 158 -27.89 11.65 8.30
N LYS A 159 -28.69 12.72 8.13
CA LYS A 159 -29.54 13.28 9.19
C LYS A 159 -30.92 12.64 9.21
N ASP A 160 -31.50 12.40 8.04
CA ASP A 160 -32.89 11.94 7.89
C ASP A 160 -33.05 10.71 6.98
N GLY A 161 -32.03 10.28 6.23
CA GLY A 161 -32.12 9.15 5.31
C GLY A 161 -32.86 9.45 4.01
N LEU A 162 -33.20 10.72 3.73
CA LEU A 162 -33.86 11.12 2.49
C LEU A 162 -32.85 11.26 1.34
N PRO A 163 -33.21 10.86 0.11
CA PRO A 163 -32.40 11.06 -1.07
C PRO A 163 -32.00 12.51 -1.32
N TYR A 164 -30.76 12.70 -1.77
CA TYR A 164 -30.32 13.99 -2.32
C TYR A 164 -30.88 14.20 -3.73
N ARG A 165 -31.36 15.41 -4.02
CA ARG A 165 -31.71 15.82 -5.39
C ARG A 165 -30.47 16.23 -6.18
N GLU A 166 -30.61 16.45 -7.49
CA GLU A 166 -29.53 16.86 -8.42
C GLU A 166 -28.70 18.08 -7.94
N HIS A 167 -29.27 18.94 -7.10
CA HIS A 167 -28.62 20.14 -6.56
C HIS A 167 -27.90 19.89 -5.21
N GLY A 168 -27.80 18.63 -4.77
CA GLY A 168 -27.19 18.27 -3.50
C GLY A 168 -27.98 18.74 -2.29
N ILE A 169 -29.31 18.78 -2.36
CA ILE A 169 -30.18 19.15 -1.24
C ILE A 169 -31.22 18.04 -1.07
N CYS A 170 -31.37 17.51 0.15
CA CYS A 170 -32.42 16.54 0.44
C CYS A 170 -33.79 17.23 0.50
N ILE A 171 -34.88 16.45 0.50
CA ILE A 171 -36.26 16.98 0.50
C ILE A 171 -36.55 17.82 1.76
N ALA A 172 -35.90 17.52 2.89
CA ALA A 172 -36.01 18.30 4.13
C ALA A 172 -35.16 19.59 4.13
N GLY A 173 -34.43 19.89 3.06
CA GLY A 173 -33.63 21.11 2.91
C GLY A 173 -32.20 21.01 3.42
N HIS A 174 -31.73 19.81 3.82
CA HIS A 174 -30.32 19.62 4.19
C HIS A 174 -29.43 19.67 2.96
N GLN A 175 -28.47 20.58 2.93
CA GLN A 175 -27.45 20.63 1.90
C GLN A 175 -26.46 19.47 2.09
N ARG A 176 -25.94 18.97 0.97
CA ARG A 176 -24.81 18.06 0.86
C ARG A 176 -23.59 18.81 1.37
N GLU A 177 -23.40 18.78 2.67
CA GLU A 177 -22.23 19.36 3.33
C GLU A 177 -20.99 18.60 2.81
N THR A 178 -20.05 19.31 2.17
CA THR A 178 -18.76 18.76 1.76
C THR A 178 -18.06 18.15 2.99
N ARG A 179 -18.09 16.82 3.08
CA ARG A 179 -17.51 16.02 4.17
C ARG A 179 -17.97 16.46 5.56
N ILE A 180 -19.10 15.92 6.00
CA ILE A 180 -19.34 15.78 7.44
C ILE A 180 -18.21 14.90 7.99
N LYS A 181 -17.25 15.52 8.69
CA LYS A 181 -16.44 14.82 9.69
C LYS A 181 -17.36 14.57 10.89
N LEU A 182 -17.90 13.36 11.01
CA LEU A 182 -18.40 12.89 12.29
C LEU A 182 -17.18 12.59 13.15
N GLU A 183 -16.74 13.55 13.96
CA GLU A 183 -15.77 13.29 15.03
C GLU A 183 -16.48 12.51 16.13
N TRP A 184 -16.32 11.18 16.14
CA TRP A 184 -16.68 10.32 17.26
C TRP A 184 -15.49 9.47 17.67
N GLU A 185 -15.31 9.30 18.99
CA GLU A 185 -14.31 8.40 19.54
C GLU A 185 -14.72 6.94 19.27
N THR A 186 -14.15 6.34 18.23
CA THR A 186 -14.17 4.90 18.04
C THR A 186 -13.31 4.23 19.12
N THR A 187 -13.87 3.24 19.80
CA THR A 187 -13.10 2.35 20.70
C THR A 187 -12.17 1.41 19.93
N ASP A 188 -12.29 1.33 18.60
CA ASP A 188 -11.21 0.83 17.74
C ASP A 188 -10.12 1.89 17.62
N LYS A 189 -9.12 1.78 18.51
CA LYS A 189 -7.91 2.59 18.43
C LYS A 189 -7.24 2.30 17.09
N ALA A 190 -7.05 3.34 16.27
CA ALA A 190 -6.24 3.27 15.06
C ALA A 190 -4.92 2.54 15.37
N ARG A 191 -4.76 1.35 14.80
CA ARG A 191 -3.63 0.46 15.07
C ARG A 191 -2.50 0.82 14.13
N TYR A 192 -1.31 0.99 14.69
CA TYR A 192 -0.07 1.09 13.96
C TYR A 192 0.97 0.18 14.60
N THR A 193 2.04 -0.09 13.87
CA THR A 193 3.19 -0.84 14.36
C THR A 193 4.45 -0.04 14.10
N ILE A 194 5.28 0.13 15.13
CA ILE A 194 6.65 0.61 14.95
C ILE A 194 7.47 -0.57 14.44
N VAL A 195 7.69 -0.61 13.13
CA VAL A 195 8.42 -1.72 12.47
C VAL A 195 9.92 -1.61 12.73
N GLN A 196 10.43 -0.39 12.77
CA GLN A 196 11.83 -0.12 13.04
C GLN A 196 11.95 1.09 13.95
N HIS A 197 12.85 1.02 14.92
CA HIS A 197 13.18 2.12 15.81
C HIS A 197 14.70 2.25 15.95
N MET A 198 15.24 3.42 15.63
CA MET A 198 16.66 3.69 15.52
C MET A 198 17.07 4.91 16.35
N ASP A 199 18.13 4.71 17.14
CA ASP A 199 18.83 5.79 17.83
C ASP A 199 19.89 6.40 16.91
N VAL A 200 19.60 7.60 16.43
CA VAL A 200 20.48 8.41 15.58
C VAL A 200 21.05 9.60 16.34
N SER A 201 21.12 9.49 17.67
CA SER A 201 21.62 10.54 18.56
C SER A 201 23.08 10.87 18.27
N THR A 202 23.40 12.14 18.40
CA THR A 202 24.76 12.66 18.33
C THR A 202 25.23 13.03 19.73
N GLY A 203 26.47 13.49 19.83
CA GLY A 203 26.97 14.04 21.08
C GLY A 203 26.18 15.25 21.59
N MET A 204 25.48 15.98 20.71
CA MET A 204 24.85 17.26 21.05
C MET A 204 23.32 17.19 21.11
N ALA A 205 22.71 16.14 20.59
CA ALA A 205 21.25 15.96 20.67
C ALA A 205 20.86 14.49 20.68
N LYS A 206 19.88 14.14 21.53
CA LYS A 206 19.16 12.86 21.48
C LYS A 206 18.18 12.86 20.32
N ARG A 207 18.26 11.88 19.42
CA ARG A 207 17.47 11.84 18.19
C ARG A 207 17.02 10.42 17.87
N TYR A 208 15.75 10.28 17.51
CA TYR A 208 15.19 9.00 17.08
C TYR A 208 14.62 9.09 15.66
N SER A 209 14.70 7.95 14.98
CA SER A 209 14.06 7.70 13.70
C SER A 209 13.25 6.41 13.81
N ALA A 210 12.01 6.43 13.34
CA ALA A 210 11.14 5.25 13.38
C ALA A 210 10.36 5.07 12.08
N ILE A 211 10.16 3.80 11.70
CA ILE A 211 9.30 3.41 10.58
C ILE A 211 7.97 2.91 11.16
N ILE A 212 6.88 3.54 10.74
CA ILE A 212 5.52 3.25 11.18
C ILE A 212 4.78 2.57 10.04
N ARG A 213 4.27 1.37 10.30
CA ARG A 213 3.33 0.68 9.41
C ARG A 213 1.92 0.81 9.93
N MET A 214 0.98 1.11 9.06
CA MET A 214 -0.42 1.30 9.41
C MET A 214 -1.34 0.83 8.29
N ASP A 215 -2.63 0.72 8.55
CA ASP A 215 -3.59 0.29 7.54
C ASP A 215 -3.67 1.28 6.36
N ARG A 216 -3.88 0.75 5.15
CA ARG A 216 -3.99 1.53 3.90
C ARG A 216 -5.24 2.40 3.83
N HIS A 217 -6.28 2.05 4.57
CA HIS A 217 -7.57 2.73 4.52
C HIS A 217 -7.64 3.94 5.45
N TYR A 218 -6.60 4.21 6.24
CA TYR A 218 -6.61 5.36 7.14
C TYR A 218 -6.61 6.68 6.39
N SER A 219 -7.58 7.53 6.74
CA SER A 219 -7.65 8.89 6.24
C SER A 219 -6.46 9.72 6.73
N ARG A 220 -6.14 10.82 6.04
CA ARG A 220 -5.05 11.74 6.46
C ARG A 220 -5.20 12.22 7.91
N GLU A 221 -6.42 12.35 8.41
CA GLU A 221 -6.70 12.72 9.79
C GLU A 221 -6.33 11.61 10.79
N VAL A 222 -6.71 10.37 10.50
CA VAL A 222 -6.29 9.22 11.31
C VAL A 222 -4.77 9.09 11.31
N ILE A 223 -4.13 9.30 10.16
CA ILE A 223 -2.67 9.30 10.02
C ILE A 223 -2.03 10.39 10.89
N ARG A 224 -2.58 11.62 10.93
CA ARG A 224 -2.08 12.69 11.84
C ARG A 224 -2.16 12.26 13.30
N ASN A 225 -3.28 11.69 13.71
CA ASN A 225 -3.45 11.20 15.09
C ASN A 225 -2.46 10.09 15.42
N ILE A 226 -2.17 9.19 14.47
CA ILE A 226 -1.13 8.18 14.64
C ILE A 226 0.25 8.83 14.75
N ILE A 227 0.56 9.80 13.90
CA ILE A 227 1.85 10.52 13.92
C ILE A 227 2.06 11.18 15.29
N GLN A 228 1.07 11.88 15.84
CA GLN A 228 1.17 12.49 17.16
C GLN A 228 1.44 11.46 18.26
N LYS A 229 0.67 10.37 18.28
CA LYS A 229 0.82 9.29 19.28
C LYS A 229 2.19 8.62 19.17
N ALA A 230 2.59 8.23 17.95
CA ALA A 230 3.88 7.59 17.69
C ALA A 230 5.05 8.53 17.98
N THR A 231 4.95 9.82 17.69
CA THR A 231 5.99 10.80 18.03
C THR A 231 6.17 10.88 19.55
N LEU A 232 5.10 10.93 20.33
CA LEU A 232 5.19 10.94 21.79
C LEU A 232 5.78 9.64 22.34
N GLU A 233 5.33 8.49 21.84
CA GLU A 233 5.86 7.17 22.22
C GLU A 233 7.36 7.04 21.94
N VAL A 234 7.79 7.43 20.73
CA VAL A 234 9.20 7.38 20.33
C VAL A 234 10.04 8.40 21.11
N LYS A 235 9.51 9.60 21.36
CA LYS A 235 10.20 10.65 22.11
C LYS A 235 10.61 10.19 23.51
N GLU A 236 9.74 9.44 24.18
CA GLU A 236 9.96 8.94 25.55
C GLU A 236 10.67 7.57 25.59
N SER A 237 11.17 7.09 24.44
CA SER A 237 11.79 5.77 24.38
C SER A 237 13.09 5.69 25.19
N THR A 238 13.27 4.52 25.83
CA THR A 238 14.49 4.13 26.57
C THR A 238 15.40 3.21 25.76
N TYR A 239 15.26 3.20 24.43
CA TYR A 239 16.16 2.47 23.55
C TYR A 239 17.43 3.28 23.25
N TYR A 240 18.59 2.63 23.24
CA TYR A 240 19.88 3.27 22.92
C TYR A 240 20.71 2.35 22.05
N LYS A 241 21.45 2.93 21.08
CA LYS A 241 22.31 2.14 20.18
C LYS A 241 23.53 1.52 20.87
N ASN A 242 23.98 2.09 21.99
CA ASN A 242 25.11 1.61 22.79
C ASN A 242 25.14 2.26 24.18
N GLU A 243 25.95 1.69 25.08
CA GLU A 243 26.09 2.15 26.48
C GLU A 243 26.55 3.61 26.58
N ARG A 244 27.49 4.06 25.73
CA ARG A 244 27.94 5.47 25.73
C ARG A 244 26.79 6.46 25.48
N THR A 245 25.86 6.10 24.60
CA THR A 245 24.70 6.94 24.29
C THR A 245 23.71 6.93 25.45
N LYS A 246 23.53 5.78 26.10
CA LYS A 246 22.70 5.63 27.30
C LYS A 246 23.24 6.41 28.49
N GLU A 247 24.55 6.37 28.75
CA GLU A 247 25.20 7.17 29.81
C GLU A 247 24.95 8.67 29.62
N ARG A 248 24.98 9.15 28.37
CA ARG A 248 24.77 10.57 28.06
C ARG A 248 23.30 10.99 28.09
N TRP A 249 22.39 10.16 27.59
CA TRP A 249 21.00 10.55 27.29
C TRP A 249 19.93 9.71 28.03
N GLY A 250 20.35 8.90 29.00
CA GLY A 250 19.52 7.92 29.70
C GLY A 250 18.22 8.47 30.28
N ASN A 251 18.28 9.70 30.82
CA ASN A 251 17.14 10.34 31.49
C ASN A 251 16.56 11.52 30.71
N THR A 252 16.92 11.67 29.44
CA THR A 252 16.49 12.81 28.60
C THR A 252 15.52 12.32 27.53
N PRO A 253 14.34 12.94 27.37
CA PRO A 253 13.50 12.69 26.20
C PRO A 253 14.23 13.03 24.90
N ALA A 254 13.77 12.51 23.78
CA ALA A 254 14.35 12.88 22.49
C ALA A 254 14.19 14.38 22.23
N HIS A 255 15.20 14.99 21.60
CA HIS A 255 15.10 16.36 21.09
C HIS A 255 14.59 16.40 19.65
N VAL A 256 14.74 15.30 18.91
CA VAL A 256 14.30 15.20 17.52
C VAL A 256 13.71 13.82 17.28
N VAL A 257 12.56 13.77 16.61
CA VAL A 257 11.91 12.53 16.18
C VAL A 257 11.55 12.64 14.70
N TRP A 258 12.00 11.67 13.91
CA TRP A 258 11.57 11.48 12.53
C TRP A 258 10.73 10.22 12.41
N LEU A 259 9.57 10.33 11.76
CA LEU A 259 8.74 9.17 11.42
C LEU A 259 8.64 9.02 9.90
N TYR A 260 8.68 7.77 9.45
CA TYR A 260 8.47 7.37 8.06
C TYR A 260 7.25 6.46 8.01
N ILE A 261 6.21 6.89 7.28
CA ILE A 261 4.90 6.24 7.31
C ILE A 261 4.73 5.37 6.05
N ALA A 262 4.40 4.10 6.24
CA ALA A 262 4.16 3.12 5.18
C ALA A 262 2.84 2.36 5.42
N HIS A 263 2.21 1.86 4.35
CA HIS A 263 1.03 1.01 4.47
C HIS A 263 1.39 -0.47 4.57
N ASP A 264 2.37 -0.92 3.81
CA ASP A 264 2.77 -2.33 3.72
C ASP A 264 4.29 -2.50 3.76
N HIS A 265 4.75 -3.74 3.59
CA HIS A 265 6.17 -4.04 3.60
C HIS A 265 6.88 -3.55 2.32
N GLU A 266 6.18 -3.53 1.19
CA GLU A 266 6.74 -3.07 -0.09
C GLU A 266 7.07 -1.58 -0.03
N ASP A 267 6.19 -0.76 0.56
CA ASP A 267 6.44 0.66 0.81
C ASP A 267 7.73 0.87 1.63
N ILE A 268 7.96 0.03 2.65
CA ILE A 268 9.17 0.09 3.49
C ILE A 268 10.41 -0.28 2.66
N GLN A 269 10.32 -1.33 1.85
CA GLN A 269 11.44 -1.84 1.06
C GLN A 269 11.88 -0.89 -0.05
N THR A 270 10.90 -0.27 -0.71
CA THR A 270 11.12 0.69 -1.81
C THR A 270 11.25 2.12 -1.31
N THR A 271 11.12 2.35 0.01
CA THR A 271 11.12 3.67 0.65
C THR A 271 10.05 4.62 0.13
N ASN A 272 8.94 4.08 -0.40
CA ASN A 272 7.80 4.83 -0.88
C ASN A 272 6.89 5.24 0.27
N TRP A 273 7.34 6.20 1.07
CA TRP A 273 6.57 6.66 2.23
C TRP A 273 5.30 7.38 1.79
N VAL A 274 4.19 7.08 2.46
CA VAL A 274 2.91 7.81 2.33
C VAL A 274 3.11 9.26 2.76
N CYS A 275 3.80 9.44 3.89
CA CYS A 275 4.27 10.72 4.36
C CYS A 275 5.49 10.53 5.28
N ARG A 276 6.14 11.64 5.59
CA ARG A 276 7.20 11.73 6.58
C ARG A 276 6.82 12.79 7.61
N SER A 277 7.23 12.61 8.85
CA SER A 277 7.09 13.65 9.86
C SER A 277 8.40 13.96 10.57
N SER A 278 8.49 15.20 11.05
CA SER A 278 9.64 15.71 11.79
C SER A 278 9.15 16.55 12.96
N TRP A 279 9.48 16.11 14.18
CA TRP A 279 9.32 16.91 15.39
C TRP A 279 10.69 17.32 15.91
N ILE A 280 10.84 18.61 16.21
CA ILE A 280 12.08 19.18 16.73
C ILE A 280 11.75 19.98 17.97
N TYR A 281 12.42 19.66 19.08
CA TYR A 281 12.26 20.35 20.35
C TYR A 281 12.47 21.87 20.17
N PRO A 282 11.51 22.72 20.59
CA PRO A 282 11.56 24.16 20.34
C PRO A 282 12.85 24.82 20.79
N ASP A 283 13.34 24.48 21.99
CA ASP A 283 14.52 25.13 22.59
C ASP A 283 15.84 24.45 22.23
N LEU A 284 15.85 23.55 21.24
CA LEU A 284 17.10 22.97 20.76
C LEU A 284 17.96 24.08 20.10
N PRO A 285 19.21 24.31 20.55
CA PRO A 285 20.05 25.38 20.01
C PRO A 285 20.21 25.28 18.49
N ALA A 286 20.20 26.42 17.81
CA ALA A 286 20.20 26.49 16.34
C ALA A 286 21.37 25.73 15.70
N THR A 287 22.55 25.70 16.33
CA THR A 287 23.73 24.97 15.87
C THR A 287 23.57 23.45 15.88
N TYR A 288 22.63 22.92 16.68
CA TYR A 288 22.35 21.49 16.80
C TYR A 288 21.00 21.10 16.19
N ARG A 289 20.28 22.08 15.64
CA ARG A 289 18.97 21.89 15.02
C ARG A 289 19.15 21.31 13.61
N PRO A 290 18.49 20.19 13.29
CA PRO A 290 18.45 19.69 11.92
C PRO A 290 17.75 20.68 10.98
N VAL A 291 17.99 20.51 9.68
CA VAL A 291 17.21 21.20 8.65
C VAL A 291 15.75 20.78 8.76
N SER A 292 14.84 21.75 8.65
CA SER A 292 13.39 21.51 8.63
C SER A 292 13.02 20.58 7.47
N LEU A 293 11.97 19.78 7.65
CA LEU A 293 11.48 18.87 6.63
C LEU A 293 10.87 19.64 5.45
N GLY A 294 10.44 20.89 5.68
CA GLY A 294 9.63 21.64 4.73
C GLY A 294 8.34 20.87 4.46
N GLY A 295 7.61 20.58 5.54
CA GLY A 295 6.33 19.89 5.49
C GLY A 295 5.23 20.76 4.88
N ASP A 296 4.22 20.09 4.33
CA ASP A 296 3.03 20.74 3.75
C ASP A 296 2.10 21.26 4.85
N GLU A 297 2.20 20.71 6.06
CA GLU A 297 1.45 21.13 7.23
C GLU A 297 2.24 20.95 8.52
N VAL A 298 1.78 21.63 9.58
CA VAL A 298 2.34 21.55 10.93
C VAL A 298 1.20 21.32 11.94
N VAL A 299 1.33 20.28 12.76
CA VAL A 299 0.35 19.92 13.80
C VAL A 299 1.10 19.79 15.11
N GLU A 300 0.78 20.63 16.10
CA GLU A 300 1.42 20.62 17.44
C GLU A 300 2.97 20.65 17.42
N GLY A 301 3.55 21.38 16.45
CA GLY A 301 5.00 21.46 16.26
C GLY A 301 5.63 20.26 15.54
N ILE A 302 4.82 19.34 15.04
CA ILE A 302 5.23 18.25 14.15
C ILE A 302 5.00 18.69 12.71
N GLU A 303 6.07 18.80 11.92
CA GLU A 303 5.98 19.01 10.47
C GLU A 303 5.63 17.70 9.77
N ILE A 304 4.67 17.71 8.85
CA ILE A 304 4.27 16.53 8.06
C ILE A 304 4.43 16.87 6.58
N LYS A 305 5.11 15.97 5.85
CA LYS A 305 5.30 16.05 4.40
C LYS A 305 4.64 14.88 3.72
N TRP A 306 3.58 15.14 2.98
CA TRP A 306 2.84 14.17 2.20
C TRP A 306 3.59 13.85 0.90
N ASN A 307 3.45 12.60 0.45
CA ASN A 307 3.98 12.18 -0.83
C ASN A 307 2.85 12.18 -1.87
N ASP A 308 2.68 13.30 -2.57
CA ASP A 308 1.69 13.40 -3.66
C ASP A 308 1.97 12.42 -4.80
N GLY A 309 3.22 11.99 -4.96
CA GLY A 309 3.64 10.97 -5.93
C GLY A 309 3.48 9.53 -5.45
N TYR A 310 2.96 9.27 -4.24
CA TYR A 310 2.91 7.94 -3.64
C TYR A 310 2.25 6.90 -4.54
N LYS A 311 1.04 7.22 -5.05
CA LYS A 311 0.27 6.31 -5.91
C LYS A 311 0.96 6.06 -7.25
N SER A 312 1.52 7.10 -7.85
CA SER A 312 2.23 6.99 -9.13
C SER A 312 3.49 6.14 -9.01
N PHE A 313 4.27 6.32 -7.94
CA PHE A 313 5.44 5.51 -7.68
C PHE A 313 5.06 4.06 -7.33
N LYS A 314 3.97 3.86 -6.58
CA LYS A 314 3.46 2.50 -6.28
C LYS A 314 3.09 1.75 -7.55
N GLY A 315 2.32 2.37 -8.45
CA GLY A 315 2.01 1.76 -9.76
C GLY A 315 3.24 1.54 -10.65
N PHE A 316 4.27 2.37 -10.52
CA PHE A 316 5.55 2.13 -11.19
C PHE A 316 6.25 0.89 -10.62
N VAL A 317 6.33 0.75 -9.30
CA VAL A 317 6.91 -0.43 -8.64
C VAL A 317 6.16 -1.70 -9.04
N GLU A 318 4.83 -1.70 -8.94
CA GLU A 318 3.98 -2.84 -9.28
C GLU A 318 4.17 -3.28 -10.75
N SER A 319 4.38 -2.34 -11.67
CA SER A 319 4.61 -2.65 -13.10
C SER A 319 6.03 -3.11 -13.44
N HIS A 320 7.00 -2.92 -12.54
CA HIS A 320 8.41 -3.30 -12.73
C HIS A 320 8.88 -4.36 -11.72
N LEU A 321 7.97 -4.89 -10.89
CA LEU A 321 8.25 -5.95 -9.94
C LEU A 321 8.54 -7.25 -10.69
N GLY A 322 9.72 -7.81 -10.46
CA GLY A 322 10.11 -9.11 -11.03
C GLY A 322 9.65 -10.26 -10.15
N SER A 323 9.53 -11.44 -10.74
CA SER A 323 9.44 -12.66 -9.94
C SER A 323 10.78 -12.96 -9.25
N LYS A 324 10.74 -13.73 -8.16
CA LYS A 324 11.95 -14.15 -7.44
C LYS A 324 12.90 -14.91 -8.38
N GLU A 325 12.36 -15.84 -9.16
CA GLU A 325 13.10 -16.68 -10.10
C GLU A 325 13.77 -15.84 -11.19
N GLU A 326 13.02 -14.92 -11.80
CA GLU A 326 13.53 -14.02 -12.85
C GLU A 326 14.67 -13.13 -12.32
N VAL A 327 14.48 -12.51 -11.15
CA VAL A 327 15.48 -11.62 -10.56
C VAL A 327 16.77 -12.37 -10.23
N ILE A 328 16.65 -13.57 -9.65
CA ILE A 328 17.82 -14.39 -9.31
C ILE A 328 18.55 -14.82 -10.59
N GLU A 329 17.83 -15.30 -11.61
CA GLU A 329 18.42 -15.76 -12.86
C GLU A 329 19.19 -14.64 -13.58
N LEU A 330 18.57 -13.46 -13.71
CA LEU A 330 19.19 -12.29 -14.33
C LEU A 330 20.40 -11.79 -13.55
N ALA A 331 20.32 -11.75 -12.22
CA ALA A 331 21.43 -11.31 -11.38
C ALA A 331 22.63 -12.28 -11.45
N GLU A 332 22.38 -13.59 -11.41
CA GLU A 332 23.42 -14.62 -11.56
C GLU A 332 24.10 -14.54 -12.94
N LEU A 333 23.31 -14.37 -14.02
CA LEU A 333 23.83 -14.19 -15.37
C LEU A 333 24.76 -12.97 -15.43
N LEU A 334 24.32 -11.83 -14.90
CA LEU A 334 25.07 -10.59 -14.95
C LEU A 334 26.33 -10.63 -14.07
N ILE A 335 26.28 -11.31 -12.90
CA ILE A 335 27.47 -11.60 -12.10
C ILE A 335 28.47 -12.42 -12.90
N GLY A 336 28.01 -13.46 -13.60
CA GLY A 336 28.83 -14.28 -14.48
C GLY A 336 29.49 -13.48 -15.60
N GLU A 337 28.80 -12.47 -16.16
CA GLU A 337 29.36 -11.56 -17.15
C GLU A 337 30.37 -10.56 -16.57
N MET A 338 30.15 -10.04 -15.34
CA MET A 338 30.97 -8.97 -14.76
C MET A 338 32.20 -9.46 -14.00
N LEU A 339 32.15 -10.62 -13.33
CA LEU A 339 33.26 -11.14 -12.53
C LEU A 339 34.59 -11.31 -13.30
N PRO A 340 34.60 -11.79 -14.55
CA PRO A 340 35.84 -11.89 -15.32
C PRO A 340 36.57 -10.56 -15.49
N TYR A 341 35.83 -9.45 -15.59
CA TYR A 341 36.41 -8.10 -15.66
C TYR A 341 37.05 -7.71 -14.32
N ALA A 342 36.38 -8.02 -13.21
CA ALA A 342 36.95 -7.80 -11.88
C ALA A 342 38.26 -8.56 -11.69
N THR A 343 38.28 -9.85 -12.04
CA THR A 343 39.48 -10.70 -11.97
C THR A 343 40.62 -10.12 -12.82
N LEU A 344 40.33 -9.73 -14.06
CA LEU A 344 41.32 -9.11 -14.93
C LEU A 344 41.87 -7.81 -14.32
N ALA A 345 41.02 -6.94 -13.80
CA ALA A 345 41.43 -5.69 -13.19
C ALA A 345 42.35 -5.91 -11.97
N VAL A 346 42.01 -6.87 -11.10
CA VAL A 346 42.85 -7.27 -9.96
C VAL A 346 44.20 -7.83 -10.43
N GLU A 347 44.22 -8.69 -11.44
CA GLU A 347 45.46 -9.28 -11.97
C GLU A 347 46.38 -8.23 -12.59
N GLN A 348 45.83 -7.32 -13.40
CA GLN A 348 46.60 -6.22 -13.99
C GLN A 348 47.14 -5.28 -12.91
N TYR A 349 46.34 -4.99 -11.88
CA TYR A 349 46.81 -4.16 -10.76
C TYR A 349 47.93 -4.84 -9.97
N LYS A 350 47.85 -6.17 -9.73
CA LYS A 350 48.94 -6.92 -9.11
C LYS A 350 50.22 -6.88 -9.93
N LYS A 351 50.14 -7.02 -11.26
CA LYS A 351 51.30 -6.90 -12.17
C LYS A 351 51.93 -5.51 -12.11
N TYR A 352 51.10 -4.47 -12.02
CA TYR A 352 51.55 -3.11 -11.83
C TYR A 352 52.27 -2.93 -10.48
N GLN A 353 51.68 -3.41 -9.38
CA GLN A 353 52.29 -3.36 -8.05
C GLN A 353 53.60 -4.13 -7.96
N SER A 354 53.71 -5.28 -8.64
CA SER A 354 54.95 -6.06 -8.74
C SER A 354 55.97 -5.50 -9.73
N LYS A 355 55.68 -4.35 -10.37
CA LYS A 355 56.50 -3.71 -11.41
C LYS A 355 56.76 -4.62 -12.61
N SER A 356 55.86 -5.57 -12.87
CA SER A 356 55.92 -6.46 -14.03
C SER A 356 55.35 -5.82 -15.29
N ILE A 357 54.53 -4.78 -15.15
CA ILE A 357 54.08 -3.90 -16.23
C ILE A 357 54.24 -2.44 -15.78
N GLU A 358 54.37 -1.56 -16.75
CA GLU A 358 54.41 -0.12 -16.49
C GLU A 358 53.01 0.43 -16.17
N LYS A 359 52.96 1.57 -15.48
CA LYS A 359 51.71 2.23 -15.10
C LYS A 359 50.84 2.55 -16.32
N GLU A 360 51.44 3.03 -17.40
CA GLU A 360 50.76 3.39 -18.64
C GLU A 360 50.17 2.15 -19.34
N GLU A 361 50.78 0.98 -19.18
CA GLU A 361 50.25 -0.28 -19.69
C GLU A 361 49.01 -0.72 -18.90
N PHE A 362 49.08 -0.65 -17.57
CA PHE A 362 47.92 -0.88 -16.69
C PHE A 362 46.75 0.05 -17.04
N ILE A 363 47.00 1.36 -17.09
CA ILE A 363 45.98 2.38 -17.39
C ILE A 363 45.31 2.09 -18.74
N ARG A 364 46.11 1.85 -19.78
CA ARG A 364 45.60 1.58 -21.14
C ARG A 364 44.75 0.32 -21.20
N CYS A 365 45.16 -0.76 -20.52
CA CYS A 365 44.39 -1.99 -20.43
C CYS A 365 43.01 -1.76 -19.80
N ILE A 366 42.98 -1.18 -18.59
CA ILE A 366 41.71 -0.92 -17.89
C ILE A 366 40.82 0.06 -18.69
N LYS A 367 41.37 1.17 -19.20
CA LYS A 367 40.61 2.14 -19.98
C LYS A 367 39.96 1.54 -21.23
N SER A 368 40.63 0.61 -21.91
CA SER A 368 40.09 -0.05 -23.11
C SER A 368 38.82 -0.86 -22.85
N LEU A 369 38.66 -1.39 -21.63
CA LEU A 369 37.53 -2.25 -21.25
C LEU A 369 36.42 -1.47 -20.54
N ARG A 370 36.71 -0.27 -20.03
CA ARG A 370 35.74 0.58 -19.31
C ARG A 370 34.40 0.75 -20.04
N PRO A 371 34.33 1.06 -21.36
CA PRO A 371 33.05 1.21 -22.04
C PRO A 371 32.16 -0.03 -21.94
N LYS A 372 32.78 -1.22 -21.98
CA LYS A 372 32.05 -2.49 -21.88
C LYS A 372 31.54 -2.74 -20.46
N VAL A 373 32.38 -2.47 -19.45
CA VAL A 373 31.99 -2.62 -18.04
C VAL A 373 30.87 -1.66 -17.67
N SER A 374 30.98 -0.40 -18.07
CA SER A 374 29.91 0.57 -17.81
C SER A 374 28.61 0.22 -18.53
N GLN A 375 28.67 -0.41 -19.72
CA GLN A 375 27.46 -0.95 -20.36
C GLN A 375 26.82 -2.07 -19.52
N LEU A 376 27.60 -2.96 -18.91
CA LEU A 376 27.08 -4.01 -18.03
C LEU A 376 26.48 -3.43 -16.74
N TYR A 377 27.14 -2.44 -16.14
CA TYR A 377 26.60 -1.72 -14.99
C TYR A 377 25.26 -1.03 -15.32
N LEU A 378 25.15 -0.40 -16.50
CA LEU A 378 23.88 0.17 -16.95
C LEU A 378 22.79 -0.89 -17.15
N LYS A 379 23.14 -2.12 -17.59
CA LYS A 379 22.17 -3.23 -17.62
C LYS A 379 21.69 -3.60 -16.21
N ALA A 380 22.56 -3.57 -15.20
CA ALA A 380 22.18 -3.84 -13.82
C ALA A 380 21.09 -2.89 -13.31
N GLY A 381 21.11 -1.62 -13.75
CA GLY A 381 20.08 -0.63 -13.43
C GLY A 381 18.73 -0.85 -14.12
N ASN A 382 18.66 -1.71 -15.14
CA ASN A 382 17.43 -2.08 -15.83
C ASN A 382 16.86 -3.43 -15.36
N MET A 383 17.41 -4.03 -14.30
CA MET A 383 16.86 -5.25 -13.76
C MET A 383 15.49 -5.00 -13.10
N PRO A 384 14.59 -5.99 -13.12
CA PRO A 384 13.32 -5.90 -12.40
C PRO A 384 13.53 -5.60 -10.92
N ILE A 385 12.56 -4.94 -10.30
CA ILE A 385 12.59 -4.66 -8.86
C ILE A 385 12.47 -6.00 -8.12
N PRO A 386 13.38 -6.31 -7.18
CA PRO A 386 13.36 -7.58 -6.46
C PRO A 386 12.16 -7.66 -5.51
N PRO A 387 11.45 -8.80 -5.44
CA PRO A 387 10.52 -9.06 -4.36
C PRO A 387 11.25 -9.22 -3.03
N SER A 388 10.47 -9.14 -1.94
CA SER A 388 11.00 -9.08 -0.57
C SER A 388 11.95 -10.22 -0.20
N GLU A 389 11.70 -11.39 -0.76
CA GLU A 389 12.36 -12.65 -0.48
C GLU A 389 13.79 -12.71 -1.03
N CYS A 390 14.10 -11.93 -2.07
CA CYS A 390 15.44 -11.88 -2.67
C CYS A 390 16.04 -10.48 -2.73
N LYS A 391 15.48 -9.53 -1.97
CA LYS A 391 15.96 -8.15 -1.90
C LYS A 391 17.42 -8.07 -1.46
N ASP A 392 17.77 -8.68 -0.33
CA ASP A 392 19.14 -8.67 0.23
C ASP A 392 20.15 -9.24 -0.78
N PHE A 393 19.79 -10.34 -1.44
CA PHE A 393 20.59 -10.93 -2.51
C PHE A 393 20.79 -9.96 -3.68
N SER A 394 19.71 -9.35 -4.17
CA SER A 394 19.77 -8.38 -5.27
C SER A 394 20.58 -7.14 -4.88
N GLU A 395 20.48 -6.65 -3.64
CA GLU A 395 21.26 -5.50 -3.14
C GLU A 395 22.76 -5.84 -3.10
N GLU A 396 23.14 -7.02 -2.63
CA GLU A 396 24.55 -7.46 -2.67
C GLU A 396 25.06 -7.64 -4.10
N CYS A 397 24.23 -8.10 -5.04
CA CYS A 397 24.58 -8.13 -6.47
C CYS A 397 24.86 -6.72 -7.02
N GLN A 398 23.98 -5.74 -6.70
CA GLN A 398 24.16 -4.34 -7.11
C GLN A 398 25.43 -3.71 -6.55
N ASN A 399 25.77 -4.01 -5.29
CA ASN A 399 27.03 -3.57 -4.69
C ASN A 399 28.23 -4.10 -5.49
N ILE A 400 28.22 -5.39 -5.85
CA ILE A 400 29.28 -6.00 -6.65
C ILE A 400 29.39 -5.32 -8.02
N TYR A 401 28.28 -5.09 -8.73
CA TYR A 401 28.32 -4.43 -10.04
C TYR A 401 28.90 -3.02 -9.94
N ALA A 402 28.49 -2.25 -8.92
CA ALA A 402 28.98 -0.90 -8.66
C ALA A 402 30.48 -0.92 -8.31
N THR A 403 30.92 -1.84 -7.46
CA THR A 403 32.33 -2.01 -7.08
C THR A 403 33.19 -2.35 -8.31
N ILE A 404 32.71 -3.23 -9.19
CA ILE A 404 33.41 -3.56 -10.44
C ILE A 404 33.48 -2.35 -11.36
N ASP A 405 32.39 -1.62 -11.62
CA ASP A 405 32.44 -0.40 -12.46
C ASP A 405 33.38 0.67 -11.85
N ASN A 406 33.36 0.84 -10.53
CA ASN A 406 34.26 1.74 -9.80
C ASN A 406 35.74 1.42 -10.04
N MET A 407 36.13 0.14 -10.08
CA MET A 407 37.52 -0.25 -10.41
C MET A 407 37.96 0.31 -11.78
N TYR A 408 37.07 0.30 -12.77
CA TYR A 408 37.35 0.84 -14.11
C TYR A 408 37.22 2.37 -14.16
N LEU A 409 36.38 2.96 -13.32
CA LEU A 409 36.17 4.40 -13.22
C LEU A 409 37.39 5.11 -12.60
N TYR A 410 37.99 4.55 -11.56
CA TYR A 410 39.11 5.16 -10.84
C TYR A 410 40.40 5.21 -11.65
N VAL A 411 40.57 4.33 -12.64
CA VAL A 411 41.76 4.31 -13.50
C VAL A 411 41.61 5.31 -14.64
N THR A 412 42.15 6.51 -14.42
CA THR A 412 42.23 7.59 -15.40
C THR A 412 43.68 7.85 -15.81
N ASP A 413 43.91 8.78 -16.76
CA ASP A 413 45.28 9.11 -17.22
C ASP A 413 46.16 9.65 -16.08
N ASP A 414 45.55 10.35 -15.13
CA ASP A 414 46.14 10.87 -13.90
C ASP A 414 45.91 9.94 -12.70
N PHE A 415 46.18 8.64 -12.85
CA PHE A 415 46.05 7.64 -11.77
C PHE A 415 47.05 7.91 -10.64
N ASP A 416 46.66 8.70 -9.64
CA ASP A 416 47.52 9.09 -8.51
C ASP A 416 47.37 8.16 -7.30
N GLN A 417 48.08 8.50 -6.21
CA GLN A 417 48.02 7.74 -4.95
C GLN A 417 46.61 7.68 -4.35
N GLY A 418 45.78 8.70 -4.57
CA GLY A 418 44.40 8.73 -4.09
C GLY A 418 43.51 7.74 -4.84
N LYS A 419 43.63 7.70 -6.17
CA LYS A 419 42.92 6.72 -7.02
C LYS A 419 43.43 5.31 -6.81
N GLU A 420 44.72 5.16 -6.57
CA GLU A 420 45.31 3.88 -6.20
C GLU A 420 44.74 3.34 -4.88
N TRP A 421 44.58 4.22 -3.88
CA TRP A 421 43.92 3.87 -2.63
C TRP A 421 42.45 3.47 -2.84
N LEU A 422 41.70 4.21 -3.66
CA LEU A 422 40.31 3.88 -4.02
C LEU A 422 40.21 2.52 -4.72
N PHE A 423 41.10 2.24 -5.66
CA PHE A 423 41.17 0.96 -6.36
C PHE A 423 41.47 -0.18 -5.39
N THR A 424 42.46 -0.01 -4.51
CA THR A 424 42.80 -1.00 -3.47
C THR A 424 41.61 -1.26 -2.55
N LYS A 425 40.89 -0.20 -2.16
CA LYS A 425 39.67 -0.31 -1.36
C LYS A 425 38.60 -1.11 -2.09
N ALA A 426 38.36 -0.86 -3.38
CA ALA A 426 37.40 -1.60 -4.18
C ALA A 426 37.72 -3.11 -4.24
N ILE A 427 38.99 -3.51 -4.31
CA ILE A 427 39.39 -4.93 -4.24
C ILE A 427 38.98 -5.56 -2.90
N ILE A 428 39.21 -4.83 -1.80
CA ILE A 428 38.88 -5.31 -0.45
C ILE A 428 37.37 -5.42 -0.28
N ASP A 429 36.63 -4.42 -0.75
CA ASP A 429 35.18 -4.38 -0.65
C ASP A 429 34.55 -5.51 -1.50
N LEU A 430 35.02 -5.70 -2.75
CA LEU A 430 34.59 -6.81 -3.61
C LEU A 430 34.75 -8.18 -2.94
N SER A 431 35.89 -8.41 -2.26
CA SER A 431 36.12 -9.68 -1.56
C SER A 431 35.12 -9.91 -0.42
N LYS A 432 34.70 -8.87 0.30
CA LYS A 432 33.69 -8.98 1.37
C LYS A 432 32.29 -9.17 0.79
N GLU A 433 31.97 -8.43 -0.27
CA GLU A 433 30.69 -8.52 -0.99
C GLU A 433 30.48 -9.93 -1.55
N LEU A 434 31.51 -10.55 -2.15
CA LEU A 434 31.42 -11.94 -2.63
C LEU A 434 31.15 -12.95 -1.51
N GLN A 435 31.75 -12.75 -0.33
CA GLN A 435 31.46 -13.60 0.84
C GLN A 435 30.01 -13.44 1.33
N ARG A 436 29.48 -12.22 1.31
CA ARG A 436 28.07 -11.96 1.66
C ARG A 436 27.12 -12.55 0.63
N LEU A 437 27.43 -12.40 -0.65
CA LEU A 437 26.66 -13.00 -1.74
C LEU A 437 26.57 -14.52 -1.60
N GLU A 438 27.67 -15.20 -1.24
CA GLU A 438 27.63 -16.64 -0.96
C GLU A 438 26.70 -17.01 0.21
N PHE A 439 26.65 -16.17 1.25
CA PHE A 439 25.72 -16.35 2.36
C PHE A 439 24.27 -16.17 1.90
N GLU A 440 23.98 -15.13 1.12
CA GLU A 440 22.64 -14.88 0.56
C GLU A 440 22.19 -16.00 -0.38
N ARG A 441 23.08 -16.52 -1.24
CA ARG A 441 22.81 -17.67 -2.11
C ARG A 441 22.36 -18.92 -1.34
N ARG A 442 22.88 -19.13 -0.13
CA ARG A 442 22.51 -20.29 0.69
C ARG A 442 21.10 -20.19 1.25
N LYS A 443 20.48 -19.01 1.30
CA LYS A 443 19.07 -18.87 1.73
C LYS A 443 18.08 -19.46 0.72
N PHE A 444 18.51 -19.72 -0.52
CA PHE A 444 17.66 -20.23 -1.61
C PHE A 444 17.94 -21.68 -1.99
N ARG A 445 18.93 -22.32 -1.36
CA ARG A 445 19.28 -23.74 -1.53
C ARG A 445 18.75 -24.52 -0.34
#